data_AF-A0A3A4R646-F1
#
_entry.id   AF-A0A3A4R646-F1
#
_cell.length_a   1.000
_cell.length_b   1.000
_cell.length_c   1.000
_cell.angle_alpha   90.00
_cell.angle_beta   90.00
_cell.angle_gamma   90.00
#
_symmetry.space_group_name_H-M   'P 1'
#
loop_
_entity.id
_entity.type
_entity.pdbx_description
1 polymer ?
#
loop_
_entity_poly.entity_id
_entity_poly.type
_entity_poly.pdbx_seq_one_letter_code
_entity_poly.pdbx_strand_id
1 'polypeptide(L)'
;MFESDLFQNIIELLSYDPFRPLLFNSGFFLFFFIFILIFYRFFWRNKRAKVFFLTVMSLYFYYKSSGLFFYLVILSSIIDFIAAKYIYAVESGSKKKLYLILSLITNLGILGYFKYTNFFIHTVNSISTGSIEFVDIFLPVGVSFFTFQSMSYTIDIYKGNLEPENNFIDFLFFVSFFPQLVAGPIVRAKDFLPQIKEDVFVTKEEIGRALFLIIAGLLKKAVIADYISINFIDRVFEWPTRFTGVENLLAVYGYLIQIYCDFSGYSDMAIGLALLLGFKLPMNFNAPYKAKTITEFWQRWHISLSTWLRDYLYISLGGNRKGNTRTYINLMLTMLLGGLWHGASWRFVIWGAWHGLALAVERFFNLPKWISKQNIIIKILSVFITLHVWALSMIFFRVQEYNTGFEMLNQIIHYFHFEVLFQFIEGYTLVFILIVIGYVSHYIPEKWEDAIQKIITNLPLIGKAILITIVIWLVAQFKASDIQPFIYFQF
;
A
#
# COMPACT_ATOMS: atom_id res chain seq x y z
N MET A 1 -12.22 37.54 -24.38
CA MET A 1 -12.03 37.55 -22.92
C MET A 1 -12.49 36.24 -22.29
N PHE A 2 -13.70 35.74 -22.58
CA PHE A 2 -14.14 34.41 -22.07
C PHE A 2 -13.37 33.20 -22.65
N GLU A 3 -12.88 33.25 -23.89
CA GLU A 3 -12.13 32.12 -24.49
C GLU A 3 -10.68 32.02 -23.99
N SER A 4 -10.04 33.14 -23.63
CA SER A 4 -8.67 33.13 -23.07
C SER A 4 -8.64 32.48 -21.70
N ASP A 5 -9.67 32.72 -20.88
CA ASP A 5 -9.76 32.20 -19.53
C ASP A 5 -10.06 30.70 -19.54
N LEU A 6 -10.90 30.21 -20.46
CA LEU A 6 -11.16 28.77 -20.60
C LEU A 6 -9.89 28.01 -21.01
N PHE A 7 -9.14 28.52 -21.98
CA PHE A 7 -7.92 27.87 -22.45
C PHE A 7 -6.83 27.87 -21.38
N GLN A 8 -6.66 28.98 -20.65
CA GLN A 8 -5.76 29.04 -19.49
C GLN A 8 -6.18 28.07 -18.39
N ASN A 9 -7.48 28.02 -18.05
CA ASN A 9 -8.00 27.08 -17.06
C ASN A 9 -7.76 25.61 -17.46
N ILE A 10 -7.86 25.28 -18.75
CA ILE A 10 -7.54 23.92 -19.24
C ILE A 10 -6.04 23.64 -19.12
N ILE A 11 -5.17 24.60 -19.48
CA ILE A 11 -3.73 24.44 -19.35
C ILE A 11 -3.35 24.25 -17.88
N GLU A 12 -3.88 25.06 -16.98
CA GLU A 12 -3.66 24.93 -15.53
C GLU A 12 -4.14 23.56 -15.02
N LEU A 13 -5.33 23.14 -15.43
CA LEU A 13 -5.88 21.84 -15.07
C LEU A 13 -5.00 20.67 -15.56
N LEU A 14 -4.40 20.79 -16.74
CA LEU A 14 -3.54 19.76 -17.36
C LEU A 14 -2.07 19.85 -16.94
N SER A 15 -1.63 20.95 -16.35
CA SER A 15 -0.25 21.17 -15.90
C SER A 15 -0.04 20.65 -14.48
N TYR A 16 1.19 20.28 -14.12
CA TYR A 16 1.49 19.89 -12.74
C TYR A 16 1.32 21.07 -11.78
N ASP A 17 0.64 20.83 -10.65
CA ASP A 17 0.50 21.76 -9.53
C ASP A 17 1.00 21.06 -8.27
N PRO A 18 2.09 21.54 -7.63
CA PRO A 18 2.63 20.93 -6.41
C PRO A 18 1.67 20.99 -5.22
N PHE A 19 0.71 21.92 -5.19
CA PHE A 19 -0.28 22.04 -4.13
C PHE A 19 -1.50 21.14 -4.36
N ARG A 20 -1.68 20.63 -5.58
CA ARG A 20 -2.82 19.79 -5.97
C ARG A 20 -2.35 18.59 -6.80
N PRO A 21 -1.53 17.69 -6.22
CA PRO A 21 -1.08 16.51 -6.93
C PRO A 21 -2.26 15.62 -7.30
N LEU A 22 -2.18 14.95 -8.46
CA LEU A 22 -3.21 14.03 -8.89
C LEU A 22 -3.24 12.77 -8.00
N LEU A 23 -4.26 12.70 -7.14
CA LEU A 23 -4.53 11.54 -6.30
C LEU A 23 -5.66 10.67 -6.88
N PHE A 24 -5.63 9.37 -6.58
CA PHE A 24 -6.63 8.39 -7.05
C PHE A 24 -8.06 8.67 -6.58
N ASN A 25 -8.21 9.28 -5.40
CA ASN A 25 -9.50 9.63 -4.82
C ASN A 25 -9.97 11.04 -5.21
N SER A 26 -9.31 11.68 -6.18
CA SER A 26 -9.73 12.99 -6.70
C SER A 26 -10.81 12.88 -7.77
N GLY A 27 -11.64 13.91 -7.91
CA GLY A 27 -12.61 13.98 -9.01
C GLY A 27 -11.94 13.99 -10.40
N PHE A 28 -10.77 14.63 -10.52
CA PHE A 28 -10.02 14.65 -11.78
C PHE A 28 -9.57 13.26 -12.22
N PHE A 29 -9.19 12.39 -11.27
CA PHE A 29 -8.81 11.01 -11.58
C PHE A 29 -9.93 10.24 -12.29
N LEU A 30 -11.20 10.45 -11.89
CA LEU A 30 -12.34 9.81 -12.54
C LEU A 30 -12.44 10.21 -14.03
N PHE A 31 -12.33 11.51 -14.33
CA PHE A 31 -12.35 12.00 -15.71
C PHE A 31 -11.16 11.49 -16.52
N PHE A 32 -9.97 11.52 -15.91
CA PHE A 32 -8.75 10.98 -16.51
C PHE A 32 -8.88 9.48 -16.83
N PHE A 33 -9.44 8.68 -15.91
CA PHE A 33 -9.63 7.26 -16.12
C PHE A 33 -10.69 6.95 -17.18
N ILE A 34 -11.81 7.68 -17.21
CA ILE A 34 -12.83 7.56 -18.26
C ILE A 34 -12.22 7.89 -19.63
N PHE A 35 -11.41 8.95 -19.71
CA PHE A 35 -10.66 9.28 -20.91
C PHE A 35 -9.78 8.10 -21.35
N ILE A 36 -8.99 7.50 -20.44
CA ILE A 36 -8.20 6.32 -20.76
C ILE A 36 -9.08 5.20 -21.32
N LEU A 37 -10.20 4.85 -20.68
CA LEU A 37 -11.06 3.76 -21.12
C LEU A 37 -11.63 3.97 -22.54
N ILE A 38 -12.05 5.20 -22.86
CA ILE A 38 -12.58 5.53 -24.19
C ILE A 38 -11.47 5.41 -25.23
N PHE A 39 -10.32 6.03 -24.98
CA PHE A 39 -9.24 6.09 -25.96
C PHE A 39 -8.46 4.78 -26.10
N TYR A 40 -8.31 4.03 -25.01
CA TYR A 40 -7.76 2.69 -24.98
C TYR A 40 -8.46 1.76 -25.97
N ARG A 41 -9.79 1.91 -26.13
CA ARG A 41 -10.58 1.11 -27.06
C ARG A 41 -10.22 1.34 -28.52
N PHE A 42 -9.74 2.53 -28.92
CA PHE A 42 -9.32 2.77 -30.30
C PHE A 42 -8.09 1.94 -30.70
N PHE A 43 -7.25 1.57 -29.72
CA PHE A 43 -6.01 0.83 -29.95
C PHE A 43 -6.16 -0.69 -29.80
N TRP A 44 -7.38 -1.21 -29.61
CA TRP A 44 -7.60 -2.62 -29.26
C TRP A 44 -7.01 -3.63 -30.27
N ARG A 45 -6.95 -3.26 -31.56
CA ARG A 45 -6.36 -4.11 -32.63
C ARG A 45 -4.84 -4.06 -32.70
N ASN A 46 -4.21 -3.00 -32.18
CA ASN A 46 -2.76 -2.81 -32.27
C ASN A 46 -2.14 -2.84 -30.87
N LYS A 47 -1.63 -4.02 -30.49
CA LYS A 47 -1.01 -4.27 -29.18
C LYS A 47 0.08 -3.24 -28.83
N ARG A 48 0.95 -2.89 -29.79
CA ARG A 48 2.03 -1.93 -29.54
C ARG A 48 1.50 -0.52 -29.29
N ALA A 49 0.55 -0.06 -30.10
CA ALA A 49 -0.07 1.25 -29.90
C ALA A 49 -0.82 1.32 -28.56
N LYS A 50 -1.49 0.22 -28.18
CA LYS A 50 -2.18 0.08 -26.91
C LYS A 50 -1.23 0.21 -25.71
N VAL A 51 -0.14 -0.57 -25.70
CA VAL A 51 0.85 -0.51 -24.62
C VAL A 51 1.49 0.86 -24.58
N PHE A 52 1.91 1.40 -25.73
CA PHE A 52 2.49 2.75 -25.80
C PHE A 52 1.54 3.82 -25.24
N PHE A 53 0.26 3.79 -25.63
CA PHE A 53 -0.76 4.70 -25.10
C PHE A 53 -0.87 4.60 -23.57
N LEU A 54 -0.98 3.38 -23.04
CA LEU A 54 -1.07 3.18 -21.59
C LEU A 54 0.21 3.60 -20.85
N THR A 55 1.39 3.39 -21.45
CA THR A 55 2.66 3.88 -20.90
C THR A 55 2.68 5.40 -20.85
N VAL A 56 2.30 6.09 -21.93
CA VAL A 56 2.26 7.56 -21.97
C VAL A 56 1.27 8.10 -20.95
N MET A 57 0.07 7.52 -20.85
CA MET A 57 -0.92 7.90 -19.84
C MET A 57 -0.41 7.66 -18.43
N SER A 58 0.32 6.56 -18.21
CA SER A 58 0.91 6.24 -16.90
C SER A 58 2.01 7.23 -16.49
N LEU A 59 2.88 7.60 -17.43
CA LEU A 59 3.90 8.64 -17.21
C LEU A 59 3.27 10.02 -16.98
N TYR A 60 2.20 10.35 -17.71
CA TYR A 60 1.46 11.59 -17.49
C TYR A 60 0.80 11.63 -16.11
N PHE A 61 0.22 10.51 -15.65
CA PHE A 61 -0.27 10.38 -14.29
C PHE A 61 0.83 10.66 -13.26
N TYR A 62 2.04 10.10 -13.47
CA TYR A 62 3.17 10.36 -12.59
C TYR A 62 3.58 11.85 -12.63
N TYR A 63 3.65 12.45 -13.81
CA TYR A 63 3.94 13.89 -13.97
C TYR A 63 2.94 14.75 -13.20
N LYS A 64 1.64 14.43 -13.28
CA LYS A 64 0.60 15.15 -12.53
C LYS A 64 0.63 14.88 -11.02
N SER A 65 1.19 13.76 -10.58
CA SER A 65 1.34 13.42 -9.16
C SER A 65 2.62 13.99 -8.53
N SER A 66 3.71 14.06 -9.28
CA SER A 66 5.07 14.31 -8.74
C SER A 66 5.93 15.21 -9.63
N GLY A 67 5.35 15.96 -10.57
CA GLY A 67 6.07 16.88 -11.43
C GLY A 67 7.16 16.21 -12.27
N LEU A 68 8.34 16.83 -12.35
CA LEU A 68 9.46 16.34 -13.17
C LEU A 68 10.08 15.04 -12.66
N PHE A 69 9.71 14.56 -11.47
CA PHE A 69 10.25 13.32 -10.93
C PHE A 69 9.81 12.07 -11.70
N PHE A 70 8.89 12.16 -12.67
CA PHE A 70 8.60 11.05 -13.58
C PHE A 70 9.82 10.61 -14.40
N TYR A 71 10.78 11.51 -14.63
CA TYR A 71 12.07 11.17 -15.24
C TYR A 71 12.86 10.15 -14.41
N LEU A 72 12.70 10.12 -13.08
CA LEU A 72 13.35 9.10 -12.24
C LEU A 72 12.86 7.69 -12.56
N VAL A 73 11.56 7.54 -12.82
CA VAL A 73 10.97 6.25 -13.22
C VAL A 73 11.58 5.79 -14.54
N ILE A 74 11.69 6.70 -15.52
CA ILE A 74 12.27 6.41 -16.83
C ILE A 74 13.75 6.05 -16.69
N LEU A 75 14.54 6.84 -15.97
CA LEU A 75 15.98 6.62 -15.77
C LEU A 75 16.26 5.31 -15.02
N SER A 76 15.56 5.05 -13.91
CA SER A 76 15.64 3.79 -13.18
C SER A 76 15.27 2.61 -14.10
N SER A 77 14.21 2.75 -14.90
CA SER A 77 13.80 1.71 -15.85
C SER A 77 14.86 1.46 -16.92
N ILE A 78 15.50 2.51 -17.47
CA ILE A 78 16.57 2.35 -18.47
C ILE A 78 17.75 1.59 -17.85
N ILE A 79 18.18 1.98 -16.66
CA ILE A 79 19.33 1.37 -15.98
C ILE A 79 19.05 -0.11 -15.70
N ASP A 80 17.88 -0.45 -15.15
CA ASP A 80 17.56 -1.83 -14.81
C ASP A 80 17.26 -2.69 -16.03
N PHE A 81 16.67 -2.12 -17.09
CA PHE A 81 16.49 -2.80 -18.37
C PHE A 81 17.84 -3.19 -19.00
N ILE A 82 18.80 -2.27 -18.98
CA ILE A 82 20.15 -2.51 -19.50
C ILE A 82 20.91 -3.50 -18.60
N ALA A 83 20.88 -3.31 -17.29
CA ALA A 83 21.53 -4.19 -16.32
C ALA A 83 21.02 -5.62 -16.45
N ALA A 84 19.69 -5.81 -16.58
CA ALA A 84 19.07 -7.12 -16.80
C ALA A 84 19.63 -7.85 -18.02
N LYS A 85 19.79 -7.15 -19.16
CA LYS A 85 20.38 -7.73 -20.37
C LYS A 85 21.83 -8.17 -20.16
N TYR A 86 22.64 -7.37 -19.47
CA TYR A 86 24.04 -7.73 -19.17
C TYR A 86 24.15 -8.85 -18.13
N ILE A 87 23.26 -8.90 -17.13
CA ILE A 87 23.20 -10.01 -16.16
C ILE A 87 22.92 -11.33 -16.87
N TYR A 88 22.01 -11.32 -17.85
CA TYR A 88 21.65 -12.52 -18.61
C TYR A 88 22.75 -12.94 -19.59
N ALA A 89 23.34 -11.98 -20.32
CA ALA A 89 24.28 -12.25 -21.40
C ALA A 89 25.66 -12.76 -20.93
N VAL A 90 26.08 -12.44 -19.71
CA VAL A 90 27.45 -12.74 -19.26
C VAL A 90 27.51 -14.07 -18.50
N GLU A 91 28.40 -14.99 -18.88
CA GLU A 91 28.55 -16.28 -18.20
C GLU A 91 29.25 -16.19 -16.84
N SER A 92 30.21 -15.26 -16.69
CA SER A 92 30.99 -15.09 -15.46
C SER A 92 30.13 -14.61 -14.28
N GLY A 93 30.06 -15.42 -13.23
CA GLY A 93 29.30 -15.11 -12.01
C GLY A 93 29.71 -13.80 -11.32
N SER A 94 31.00 -13.44 -11.37
CA SER A 94 31.50 -12.18 -10.81
C SER A 94 30.97 -10.96 -11.58
N LYS A 95 30.92 -11.04 -12.91
CA LYS A 95 30.36 -9.97 -13.75
C LYS A 95 28.84 -9.87 -13.59
N LYS A 96 28.11 -11.01 -13.53
CA LYS A 96 26.67 -11.01 -13.19
C LYS A 96 26.41 -10.27 -11.88
N LYS A 97 27.21 -10.56 -10.86
CA LYS A 97 27.11 -9.92 -9.54
C LYS A 97 27.42 -8.42 -9.61
N LEU A 98 28.40 -7.99 -10.40
CA LEU A 98 28.70 -6.57 -10.59
C LEU A 98 27.50 -5.80 -11.17
N TYR A 99 26.90 -6.29 -12.27
CA TYR A 99 25.73 -5.62 -12.87
C TYR A 99 24.52 -5.60 -11.94
N LEU A 100 24.29 -6.67 -11.18
CA LEU A 100 23.28 -6.68 -10.13
C LEU A 100 23.57 -5.60 -9.07
N ILE A 101 24.81 -5.53 -8.56
CA ILE A 101 25.20 -4.53 -7.56
C ILE A 101 24.99 -3.11 -8.09
N LEU A 102 25.33 -2.83 -9.36
CA LEU A 102 25.10 -1.51 -9.96
C LEU A 102 23.60 -1.15 -10.02
N SER A 103 22.75 -2.11 -10.41
CA SER A 103 21.28 -1.96 -10.36
C SER A 103 20.78 -1.69 -8.94
N LEU A 104 21.25 -2.46 -7.96
CA LEU A 104 20.85 -2.31 -6.56
C LEU A 104 21.33 -0.98 -5.96
N ILE A 105 22.57 -0.56 -6.24
CA ILE A 105 23.11 0.73 -5.77
C ILE A 105 22.30 1.89 -6.35
N THR A 106 21.90 1.82 -7.62
CA THR A 106 21.08 2.86 -8.25
C THR A 106 19.72 2.96 -7.56
N ASN A 107 19.02 1.83 -7.42
CA ASN A 107 17.69 1.75 -6.81
C ASN A 107 17.69 2.15 -5.33
N LEU A 108 18.61 1.58 -4.54
CA LEU A 108 18.75 1.91 -3.13
C LEU A 108 19.33 3.31 -2.93
N GLY A 109 20.10 3.85 -3.89
CA GLY A 109 20.60 5.22 -3.89
C GLY A 109 19.46 6.24 -4.07
N ILE A 110 18.50 5.96 -4.96
CA ILE A 110 17.28 6.78 -5.10
C ILE A 110 16.53 6.82 -3.76
N LEU A 111 16.32 5.67 -3.11
CA LEU A 111 15.69 5.64 -1.79
C LEU A 111 16.55 6.33 -0.72
N GLY A 112 17.86 6.10 -0.73
CA GLY A 112 18.82 6.72 0.18
C GLY A 112 18.71 8.23 0.16
N TYR A 113 18.73 8.83 -1.03
CA TYR A 113 18.59 10.26 -1.22
C TYR A 113 17.20 10.78 -0.85
N PHE A 114 16.15 10.28 -1.52
CA PHE A 114 14.81 10.87 -1.38
C PHE A 114 14.13 10.57 -0.06
N LYS A 115 14.40 9.40 0.55
CA LYS A 115 13.68 8.93 1.74
C LYS A 115 14.52 9.02 3.02
N TYR A 116 15.82 8.73 2.97
CA TYR A 116 16.61 8.51 4.19
C TYR A 116 17.61 9.63 4.53
N THR A 117 17.90 10.57 3.62
CA THR A 117 18.86 11.66 3.86
C THR A 117 18.59 12.42 5.16
N ASN A 118 17.38 12.95 5.34
CA ASN A 118 17.04 13.73 6.54
C ASN A 118 17.00 12.88 7.82
N PHE A 119 16.70 11.58 7.72
CA PHE A 119 16.79 10.66 8.86
C PHE A 119 18.24 10.44 9.33
N PHE A 120 19.18 10.27 8.40
CA PHE A 120 20.59 10.17 8.73
C PHE A 120 21.14 11.48 9.28
N ILE A 121 20.77 12.63 8.70
CA ILE A 121 21.12 13.96 9.23
C ILE A 121 20.61 14.11 10.67
N HIS A 122 19.35 13.80 10.93
CA HIS A 122 18.77 13.85 12.28
C HIS A 122 19.54 12.95 13.27
N THR A 123 19.90 11.73 12.84
CA THR A 123 20.63 10.79 13.70
C THR A 123 22.05 11.29 14.01
N VAL A 124 22.76 11.85 13.03
CA VAL A 124 24.08 12.44 13.25
C VAL A 124 23.99 13.65 14.17
N ASN A 125 23.03 14.56 13.93
CA ASN A 125 22.81 15.74 14.78
C ASN A 125 22.41 15.38 16.22
N SER A 126 21.77 14.22 16.43
CA SER A 126 21.40 13.76 17.78
C SER A 126 22.57 13.23 18.62
N ILE A 127 23.69 12.85 17.98
CA ILE A 127 24.86 12.24 18.64
C ILE A 127 26.11 13.14 18.53
N SER A 128 26.13 14.06 17.57
CA SER A 128 27.21 15.02 17.34
C SER A 128 26.85 16.40 17.88
N THR A 129 27.86 17.21 18.22
CA THR A 129 27.68 18.63 18.55
C THR A 129 27.52 19.52 17.32
N GLY A 130 27.73 18.98 16.12
CA GLY A 130 27.49 19.67 14.86
C GLY A 130 26.00 19.74 14.50
N SER A 131 25.61 20.79 13.77
CA SER A 131 24.28 20.93 13.17
C SER A 131 24.40 20.90 11.65
N ILE A 132 24.16 19.74 11.06
CA ILE A 132 23.98 19.61 9.61
C ILE A 132 22.55 20.07 9.31
N GLU A 133 22.40 21.06 8.43
CA GLU A 133 21.08 21.54 8.01
C GLU A 133 20.32 20.46 7.25
N PHE A 134 19.00 20.41 7.48
CA PHE A 134 18.11 19.53 6.71
C PHE A 134 18.04 19.99 5.25
N VAL A 135 17.92 19.01 4.36
CA VAL A 135 17.75 19.30 2.93
C VAL A 135 16.27 19.33 2.61
N ASP A 136 15.83 20.36 1.89
CA ASP A 136 14.46 20.42 1.36
C ASP A 136 14.33 19.44 0.19
N ILE A 137 13.83 18.24 0.49
CA ILE A 137 13.70 17.13 -0.45
C ILE A 137 12.22 16.83 -0.65
N PHE A 138 11.73 17.07 -1.86
CA PHE A 138 10.43 16.57 -2.28
C PHE A 138 10.49 15.04 -2.46
N LEU A 139 9.70 14.29 -1.70
CA LEU A 139 9.59 12.84 -1.84
C LEU A 139 8.60 12.49 -2.96
N PRO A 140 9.06 11.95 -4.11
CA PRO A 140 8.16 11.66 -5.20
C PRO A 140 7.25 10.47 -4.88
N VAL A 141 5.99 10.58 -5.29
CA VAL A 141 4.97 9.55 -5.04
C VAL A 141 5.34 8.26 -5.76
N GLY A 142 5.23 7.13 -5.05
CA GLY A 142 5.47 5.81 -5.63
C GLY A 142 6.93 5.39 -5.74
N VAL A 143 7.89 6.23 -5.29
CA VAL A 143 9.34 5.90 -5.35
C VAL A 143 9.67 4.57 -4.71
N SER A 144 9.12 4.31 -3.52
CA SER A 144 9.33 3.02 -2.84
C SER A 144 8.80 1.83 -3.64
N PHE A 145 7.68 1.98 -4.35
CA PHE A 145 7.03 0.89 -5.08
C PHE A 145 7.76 0.56 -6.38
N PHE A 146 8.04 1.55 -7.24
CA PHE A 146 8.71 1.29 -8.51
C PHE A 146 10.15 0.79 -8.29
N THR A 147 10.84 1.28 -7.25
CA THR A 147 12.18 0.77 -6.89
C THR A 147 12.12 -0.71 -6.52
N PHE A 148 11.11 -1.15 -5.76
CA PHE A 148 10.95 -2.57 -5.39
C PHE A 148 10.61 -3.45 -6.60
N GLN A 149 9.77 -2.95 -7.51
CA GLN A 149 9.44 -3.64 -8.75
C GLN A 149 10.68 -3.81 -9.64
N SER A 150 11.42 -2.73 -9.85
CA SER A 150 12.60 -2.73 -10.71
C SER A 150 13.72 -3.60 -10.15
N MET A 151 13.97 -3.55 -8.83
CA MET A 151 14.92 -4.47 -8.17
C MET A 151 14.49 -5.93 -8.26
N SER A 152 13.18 -6.23 -8.10
CA SER A 152 12.70 -7.62 -8.18
C SER A 152 13.00 -8.26 -9.53
N TYR A 153 12.88 -7.48 -10.61
CA TYR A 153 13.18 -7.90 -11.97
C TYR A 153 14.65 -8.27 -12.16
N THR A 154 15.59 -7.39 -11.76
CA THR A 154 17.02 -7.68 -11.91
C THR A 154 17.50 -8.81 -11.01
N ILE A 155 16.94 -8.92 -9.79
CA ILE A 155 17.24 -10.02 -8.87
C ILE A 155 16.72 -11.36 -9.42
N ASP A 156 15.52 -11.42 -10.00
CA ASP A 156 14.98 -12.67 -10.53
C ASP A 156 15.75 -13.16 -11.76
N ILE A 157 16.21 -12.26 -12.62
CA ILE A 157 17.09 -12.60 -13.75
C ILE A 157 18.45 -13.08 -13.25
N TYR A 158 19.02 -12.42 -12.24
CA TYR A 158 20.27 -12.88 -11.62
C TYR A 158 20.15 -14.28 -11.01
N LYS A 159 19.00 -14.59 -10.40
CA LYS A 159 18.69 -15.92 -9.85
C LYS A 159 18.36 -16.97 -10.93
N GLY A 160 18.21 -16.57 -12.20
CA GLY A 160 17.82 -17.45 -13.31
C GLY A 160 16.34 -17.81 -13.33
N ASN A 161 15.49 -17.06 -12.61
CA ASN A 161 14.04 -17.31 -12.55
C ASN A 161 13.25 -16.63 -13.67
N LEU A 162 13.89 -15.72 -14.42
CA LEU A 162 13.26 -14.88 -15.43
C LEU A 162 14.27 -14.55 -16.54
N GLU A 163 13.78 -14.42 -17.77
CA GLU A 163 14.55 -13.89 -18.90
C GLU A 163 14.32 -12.38 -19.07
N PRO A 164 15.32 -11.61 -19.53
CA PRO A 164 15.17 -10.18 -19.72
C PRO A 164 14.14 -9.87 -20.82
N GLU A 165 13.32 -8.85 -20.60
CA GLU A 165 12.43 -8.30 -21.60
C GLU A 165 13.23 -7.63 -22.74
N ASN A 166 12.76 -7.83 -23.96
CA ASN A 166 13.45 -7.33 -25.16
C ASN A 166 13.00 -5.93 -25.54
N ASN A 167 11.74 -5.59 -25.21
CA ASN A 167 11.12 -4.30 -25.52
C ASN A 167 11.13 -3.38 -24.30
N PHE A 168 11.81 -2.24 -24.44
CA PHE A 168 11.88 -1.25 -23.36
C PHE A 168 10.52 -0.64 -23.01
N ILE A 169 9.61 -0.47 -23.97
CA ILE A 169 8.29 0.11 -23.71
C ILE A 169 7.43 -0.83 -22.86
N ASP A 170 7.54 -2.15 -23.06
CA ASP A 170 6.81 -3.14 -22.27
C ASP A 170 7.35 -3.19 -20.83
N PHE A 171 8.67 -3.08 -20.67
CA PHE A 171 9.29 -2.97 -19.35
C PHE A 171 8.92 -1.65 -18.64
N LEU A 172 8.99 -0.52 -19.35
CA LEU A 172 8.59 0.78 -18.82
C LEU A 172 7.11 0.80 -18.46
N PHE A 173 6.25 0.15 -19.25
CA PHE A 173 4.84 -0.02 -18.93
C PHE A 173 4.66 -0.78 -17.61
N PHE A 174 5.36 -1.91 -17.43
CA PHE A 174 5.34 -2.66 -16.18
C PHE A 174 5.69 -1.81 -14.95
N VAL A 175 6.78 -1.02 -15.03
CA VAL A 175 7.23 -0.19 -13.90
C VAL A 175 6.30 1.02 -13.68
N SER A 176 5.81 1.63 -14.75
CA SER A 176 5.03 2.87 -14.67
C SER A 176 3.52 2.67 -14.49
N PHE A 177 2.99 1.45 -14.63
CA PHE A 177 1.55 1.17 -14.69
C PHE A 177 0.75 1.88 -13.57
N PHE A 178 0.04 2.95 -13.92
CA PHE A 178 -0.51 3.86 -12.91
C PHE A 178 -1.50 3.24 -11.91
N PRO A 179 -2.32 2.21 -12.22
CA PRO A 179 -3.22 1.58 -11.25
C PRO A 179 -2.50 1.11 -9.99
N GLN A 180 -1.24 0.70 -10.10
CA GLN A 180 -0.48 0.18 -8.97
C GLN A 180 0.49 1.20 -8.34
N LEU A 181 0.80 2.29 -9.05
CA LEU A 181 2.06 3.02 -8.87
C LEU A 181 2.15 3.80 -7.55
N VAL A 182 1.02 4.21 -7.00
CA VAL A 182 0.96 5.02 -5.78
C VAL A 182 0.99 4.14 -4.53
N ALA A 183 0.10 3.13 -4.48
CA ALA A 183 -0.09 2.25 -3.33
C ALA A 183 -0.84 0.96 -3.69
N GLY A 184 -0.80 0.54 -4.96
CA GLY A 184 -1.38 -0.74 -5.33
C GLY A 184 -0.48 -1.91 -4.91
N PRO A 185 -0.88 -3.14 -5.24
CA PRO A 185 -0.05 -4.31 -5.00
C PRO A 185 1.34 -4.17 -5.64
N ILE A 186 2.39 -4.61 -4.94
CA ILE A 186 3.75 -4.70 -5.50
C ILE A 186 3.77 -5.89 -6.48
N VAL A 187 3.58 -5.57 -7.75
CA VAL A 187 3.55 -6.54 -8.84
C VAL A 187 4.93 -7.02 -9.23
N ARG A 188 5.04 -8.30 -9.60
CA ARG A 188 6.28 -8.90 -10.10
C ARG A 188 6.28 -8.97 -11.61
N ALA A 189 7.45 -8.76 -12.21
CA ALA A 189 7.63 -8.80 -13.65
C ALA A 189 7.19 -10.14 -14.27
N LYS A 190 7.49 -11.27 -13.60
CA LYS A 190 7.11 -12.61 -14.05
C LYS A 190 5.60 -12.82 -14.20
N ASP A 191 4.79 -12.08 -13.43
CA ASP A 191 3.33 -12.23 -13.42
C ASP A 191 2.68 -11.21 -14.38
N PHE A 192 3.30 -10.05 -14.59
CA PHE A 192 2.73 -8.93 -15.36
C PHE A 192 3.19 -8.88 -16.82
N LEU A 193 4.50 -9.06 -17.08
CA LEU A 193 5.05 -8.97 -18.44
C LEU A 193 4.39 -9.94 -19.43
N PRO A 194 4.05 -11.19 -19.06
CA PRO A 194 3.32 -12.09 -19.96
C PRO A 194 1.96 -11.52 -20.39
N GLN A 195 1.23 -10.88 -19.47
CA GLN A 195 -0.11 -10.30 -19.74
C GLN A 195 -0.07 -9.18 -20.79
N ILE A 196 1.07 -8.48 -20.93
CA ILE A 196 1.24 -7.43 -21.95
C ILE A 196 1.22 -8.01 -23.37
N LYS A 197 1.72 -9.24 -23.53
CA LYS A 197 1.88 -9.93 -24.82
C LYS A 197 0.59 -10.61 -25.30
N GLU A 198 -0.29 -10.92 -24.36
CA GLU A 198 -1.57 -11.58 -24.61
C GLU A 198 -2.61 -10.62 -25.24
N ASP A 199 -3.58 -11.20 -25.95
CA ASP A 199 -4.76 -10.47 -26.40
C ASP A 199 -5.66 -10.18 -25.21
N VAL A 200 -5.98 -8.89 -25.03
CA VAL A 200 -6.74 -8.44 -23.86
C VAL A 200 -8.22 -8.41 -24.23
N PHE A 201 -8.98 -9.33 -23.65
CA PHE A 201 -10.45 -9.32 -23.70
C PHE A 201 -10.99 -9.26 -22.27
N VAL A 202 -11.79 -8.22 -21.99
CA VAL A 202 -12.42 -8.07 -20.68
C VAL A 202 -13.83 -8.64 -20.75
N THR A 203 -14.05 -9.73 -20.02
CA THR A 203 -15.34 -10.43 -19.93
C THR A 203 -16.36 -9.62 -19.13
N LYS A 204 -17.65 -9.96 -19.28
CA LYS A 204 -18.74 -9.35 -18.48
C LYS A 204 -18.50 -9.56 -16.98
N GLU A 205 -18.00 -10.74 -16.62
CA GLU A 205 -17.67 -11.16 -15.27
C GLU A 205 -16.52 -10.32 -14.70
N GLU A 206 -15.48 -10.03 -15.49
CA GLU A 206 -14.36 -9.18 -15.10
C GLU A 206 -14.80 -7.72 -14.91
N ILE A 207 -15.68 -7.19 -15.77
CA ILE A 207 -16.29 -5.86 -15.58
C ILE A 207 -17.08 -5.84 -14.26
N GLY A 208 -17.89 -6.86 -14.00
CA GLY A 208 -18.66 -6.97 -12.77
C GLY A 208 -17.77 -7.03 -11.52
N ARG A 209 -16.69 -7.83 -11.55
CA ARG A 209 -15.69 -7.89 -10.47
C ARG A 209 -15.01 -6.53 -10.28
N ALA A 210 -14.61 -5.88 -11.36
CA ALA A 210 -13.95 -4.59 -11.29
C ALA A 210 -14.83 -3.52 -10.66
N LEU A 211 -16.10 -3.44 -11.06
CA LEU A 211 -17.06 -2.52 -10.46
C LEU A 211 -17.32 -2.82 -8.99
N PHE A 212 -17.47 -4.10 -8.64
CA PHE A 212 -17.59 -4.52 -7.25
C PHE A 212 -16.39 -4.05 -6.41
N LEU A 213 -15.16 -4.28 -6.87
CA LEU A 213 -13.94 -3.87 -6.18
C LEU A 213 -13.81 -2.34 -6.05
N ILE A 214 -14.11 -1.60 -7.12
CA ILE A 214 -14.06 -0.13 -7.09
C ILE A 214 -15.09 0.42 -6.10
N ILE A 215 -16.32 -0.08 -6.12
CA ILE A 215 -17.38 0.34 -5.20
C ILE A 215 -17.01 -0.02 -3.75
N ALA A 216 -16.62 -1.26 -3.50
CA ALA A 216 -16.20 -1.69 -2.17
C ALA A 216 -15.02 -0.86 -1.65
N GLY A 217 -14.06 -0.56 -2.52
CA GLY A 217 -12.90 0.24 -2.17
C GLY A 217 -13.23 1.69 -1.85
N LEU A 218 -14.11 2.32 -2.62
CA LEU A 218 -14.63 3.67 -2.34
C LEU A 218 -15.36 3.74 -0.99
N LEU A 219 -16.21 2.75 -0.70
CA LEU A 219 -16.93 2.70 0.58
C LEU A 219 -15.98 2.50 1.76
N LYS A 220 -15.03 1.55 1.66
CA LYS A 220 -14.01 1.34 2.70
C LYS A 220 -13.20 2.61 2.96
N LYS A 221 -12.71 3.27 1.90
CA LYS A 221 -11.88 4.47 2.01
C LYS A 221 -12.68 5.67 2.54
N ALA A 222 -13.68 6.12 1.81
CA ALA A 222 -14.30 7.41 2.06
C ALA A 222 -15.37 7.36 3.17
N VAL A 223 -16.11 6.26 3.30
CA VAL A 223 -17.23 6.16 4.26
C VAL A 223 -16.75 5.64 5.60
N ILE A 224 -15.85 4.65 5.61
CA ILE A 224 -15.32 4.08 6.85
C ILE A 224 -14.06 4.82 7.27
N ALA A 225 -12.95 4.67 6.54
CA ALA A 225 -11.64 5.10 7.01
C ALA A 225 -11.53 6.61 7.21
N ASP A 226 -11.90 7.41 6.21
CA ASP A 226 -11.79 8.87 6.27
C ASP A 226 -12.72 9.45 7.34
N TYR A 227 -13.95 8.91 7.45
CA TYR A 227 -14.93 9.37 8.44
C TYR A 227 -14.46 9.10 9.87
N ILE A 228 -14.02 7.88 10.21
CA ILE A 228 -13.57 7.57 11.57
C ILE A 228 -12.25 8.27 11.93
N SER A 229 -11.39 8.53 10.93
CA SER A 229 -10.16 9.31 11.07
C SER A 229 -10.47 10.71 11.59
N ILE A 230 -11.20 11.49 10.79
CA ILE A 230 -11.48 12.91 11.05
C ILE A 230 -12.34 13.09 12.29
N ASN A 231 -13.32 12.20 12.50
CA ASN A 231 -14.31 12.38 13.54
C ASN A 231 -13.86 11.89 14.92
N PHE A 232 -12.75 11.17 15.03
CA PHE A 232 -12.30 10.69 16.34
C PHE A 232 -10.80 10.42 16.39
N ILE A 233 -10.29 9.53 15.53
CA ILE A 233 -8.95 8.95 15.69
C ILE A 233 -7.86 10.02 15.65
N ASP A 234 -7.94 10.96 14.70
CA ASP A 234 -6.90 11.98 14.52
C ASP A 234 -6.72 12.84 15.77
N ARG A 235 -7.83 13.24 16.40
CA ARG A 235 -7.80 14.08 17.61
C ARG A 235 -7.15 13.38 18.79
N VAL A 236 -7.44 12.08 18.96
CA VAL A 236 -6.89 11.29 20.07
C VAL A 236 -5.40 11.02 19.86
N PHE A 237 -4.99 10.70 18.63
CA PHE A 237 -3.57 10.46 18.33
C PHE A 237 -2.72 11.74 18.35
N GLU A 238 -3.32 12.90 18.09
CA GLU A 238 -2.63 14.20 18.18
C GLU A 238 -2.44 14.65 19.63
N TRP A 239 -3.44 14.42 20.50
CA TRP A 239 -3.43 14.89 21.89
C TRP A 239 -3.84 13.80 22.89
N PRO A 240 -3.13 12.66 22.97
CA PRO A 240 -3.59 11.48 23.73
C PRO A 240 -3.79 11.76 25.22
N THR A 241 -3.03 12.70 25.79
CA THR A 241 -3.10 13.10 27.20
C THR A 241 -4.35 13.88 27.59
N ARG A 242 -5.14 14.35 26.60
CA ARG A 242 -6.45 15.01 26.83
C ARG A 242 -7.62 14.02 26.89
N PHE A 243 -7.35 12.75 26.60
CA PHE A 243 -8.35 11.69 26.55
C PHE A 243 -8.03 10.63 27.60
N THR A 244 -9.06 9.93 28.06
CA THR A 244 -8.91 8.83 29.01
C THR A 244 -8.27 7.60 28.36
N GLY A 245 -7.84 6.63 29.18
CA GLY A 245 -7.30 5.37 28.70
C GLY A 245 -8.27 4.56 27.81
N VAL A 246 -9.58 4.66 28.06
CA VAL A 246 -10.60 3.99 27.25
C VAL A 246 -10.71 4.62 25.87
N GLU A 247 -10.73 5.94 25.79
CA GLU A 247 -10.78 6.66 24.51
C GLU A 247 -9.51 6.42 23.69
N ASN A 248 -8.33 6.43 24.34
CA ASN A 248 -7.07 6.07 23.71
C ASN A 248 -7.13 4.63 23.15
N LEU A 249 -7.59 3.66 23.95
CA LEU A 249 -7.71 2.27 23.50
C LEU A 249 -8.69 2.13 22.32
N LEU A 250 -9.84 2.80 22.37
CA LEU A 250 -10.82 2.82 21.29
C LEU A 250 -10.26 3.49 20.03
N ALA A 251 -9.45 4.54 20.17
CA ALA A 251 -8.76 5.16 19.05
C ALA A 251 -7.74 4.21 18.41
N VAL A 252 -7.02 3.40 19.19
CA VAL A 252 -6.12 2.36 18.64
C VAL A 252 -6.91 1.32 17.83
N TYR A 253 -8.03 0.81 18.35
CA TYR A 253 -8.86 -0.15 17.60
C TYR A 253 -9.54 0.49 16.39
N GLY A 254 -10.01 1.72 16.52
CA GLY A 254 -10.52 2.51 15.40
C GLY A 254 -9.46 2.70 14.33
N TYR A 255 -8.23 2.96 14.73
CA TYR A 255 -7.09 3.10 13.84
C TYR A 255 -6.79 1.81 13.08
N LEU A 256 -6.97 0.62 13.69
CA LEU A 256 -6.87 -0.64 12.95
C LEU A 256 -7.86 -0.70 11.80
N ILE A 257 -9.13 -0.36 12.05
CA ILE A 257 -10.13 -0.30 10.98
C ILE A 257 -9.80 0.76 9.95
N GLN A 258 -9.32 1.93 10.37
CA GLN A 258 -8.91 3.01 9.47
C GLN A 258 -7.82 2.55 8.53
N ILE A 259 -6.67 2.07 9.04
CA ILE A 259 -5.54 1.67 8.21
C ILE A 259 -5.91 0.50 7.29
N TYR A 260 -6.73 -0.45 7.77
CA TYR A 260 -7.22 -1.54 6.93
C TYR A 260 -8.13 -1.04 5.80
N CYS A 261 -9.15 -0.25 6.12
CA CYS A 261 -10.14 0.18 5.13
C CYS A 261 -9.55 1.18 4.13
N ASP A 262 -8.63 2.04 4.58
CA ASP A 262 -7.87 2.95 3.71
C ASP A 262 -7.04 2.15 2.69
N PHE A 263 -6.22 1.21 3.18
CA PHE A 263 -5.28 0.51 2.32
C PHE A 263 -5.91 -0.63 1.50
N SER A 264 -6.80 -1.42 2.10
CA SER A 264 -7.59 -2.40 1.36
C SER A 264 -8.48 -1.69 0.34
N GLY A 265 -9.09 -0.55 0.70
CA GLY A 265 -9.95 0.18 -0.23
C GLY A 265 -9.18 0.72 -1.43
N TYR A 266 -8.00 1.28 -1.18
CA TYR A 266 -7.08 1.67 -2.25
C TYR A 266 -6.69 0.49 -3.14
N SER A 267 -6.27 -0.63 -2.53
CA SER A 267 -5.86 -1.84 -3.26
C SER A 267 -6.99 -2.41 -4.11
N ASP A 268 -8.23 -2.42 -3.59
CA ASP A 268 -9.40 -2.91 -4.34
C ASP A 268 -9.70 -2.01 -5.55
N MET A 269 -9.66 -0.69 -5.37
CA MET A 269 -9.79 0.25 -6.50
C MET A 269 -8.70 0.03 -7.53
N ALA A 270 -7.43 -0.08 -7.13
CA ALA A 270 -6.30 -0.36 -8.01
C ALA A 270 -6.49 -1.65 -8.83
N ILE A 271 -6.88 -2.75 -8.16
CA ILE A 271 -7.14 -4.05 -8.82
C ILE A 271 -8.33 -3.94 -9.79
N GLY A 272 -9.42 -3.27 -9.39
CA GLY A 272 -10.59 -3.09 -10.24
C GLY A 272 -10.30 -2.24 -11.48
N LEU A 273 -9.55 -1.14 -11.34
CA LEU A 273 -9.17 -0.27 -12.45
C LEU A 273 -8.23 -1.00 -13.43
N ALA A 274 -7.27 -1.78 -12.91
CA ALA A 274 -6.43 -2.63 -13.73
C ALA A 274 -7.22 -3.70 -14.49
N LEU A 275 -8.21 -4.33 -13.84
CA LEU A 275 -9.11 -5.30 -14.46
C LEU A 275 -9.91 -4.70 -15.63
N LEU A 276 -10.37 -3.44 -15.52
CA LEU A 276 -11.04 -2.75 -16.63
C LEU A 276 -10.11 -2.47 -17.81
N LEU A 277 -8.82 -2.28 -17.55
CA LEU A 277 -7.78 -2.21 -18.58
C LEU A 277 -7.34 -3.60 -19.08
N GLY A 278 -7.83 -4.66 -18.44
CA GLY A 278 -7.58 -6.06 -18.75
C GLY A 278 -6.27 -6.62 -18.22
N PHE A 279 -5.73 -6.04 -17.15
CA PHE A 279 -4.58 -6.55 -16.41
C PHE A 279 -5.02 -7.04 -15.03
N LYS A 280 -4.51 -8.21 -14.63
CA LYS A 280 -4.83 -8.85 -13.35
C LYS A 280 -3.71 -8.55 -12.36
N LEU A 281 -4.05 -7.79 -11.32
CA LEU A 281 -3.16 -7.52 -10.20
C LEU A 281 -3.40 -8.50 -9.04
N PRO A 282 -2.37 -8.86 -8.26
CA PRO A 282 -2.53 -9.75 -7.12
C PRO A 282 -3.31 -9.07 -5.99
N MET A 283 -4.02 -9.87 -5.20
CA MET A 283 -4.70 -9.39 -3.99
C MET A 283 -3.69 -9.00 -2.91
N ASN A 284 -3.99 -7.92 -2.18
CA ASN A 284 -3.11 -7.42 -1.13
C ASN A 284 -3.60 -7.70 0.30
N PHE A 285 -4.90 -7.96 0.49
CA PHE A 285 -5.50 -8.21 1.80
C PHE A 285 -6.46 -9.39 1.76
N ASN A 286 -6.41 -10.26 2.77
CA ASN A 286 -7.31 -11.41 2.91
C ASN A 286 -7.79 -11.58 4.35
N ALA A 287 -8.76 -10.77 4.75
CA ALA A 287 -9.36 -10.74 6.10
C ALA A 287 -8.31 -10.90 7.24
N PRO A 288 -7.34 -9.97 7.36
CA PRO A 288 -6.20 -10.09 8.26
C PRO A 288 -6.59 -10.21 9.74
N TYR A 289 -7.68 -9.59 10.18
CA TYR A 289 -8.13 -9.65 11.59
C TYR A 289 -8.80 -10.97 12.00
N LYS A 290 -8.84 -11.96 11.10
CA LYS A 290 -9.14 -13.36 11.43
C LYS A 290 -7.89 -14.19 11.80
N ALA A 291 -6.70 -13.63 11.63
CA ALA A 291 -5.45 -14.36 11.83
C ALA A 291 -5.29 -14.81 13.28
N LYS A 292 -4.94 -16.08 13.48
CA LYS A 292 -4.71 -16.68 14.81
C LYS A 292 -3.27 -16.52 15.27
N THR A 293 -2.36 -16.20 14.36
CA THR A 293 -0.93 -15.99 14.65
C THR A 293 -0.39 -14.82 13.84
N ILE A 294 0.76 -14.29 14.22
CA ILE A 294 1.45 -13.20 13.53
C ILE A 294 1.96 -13.67 12.16
N THR A 295 2.41 -14.92 12.03
CA THR A 295 2.73 -15.47 10.70
C THR A 295 1.50 -15.50 9.79
N GLU A 296 0.35 -15.97 10.29
CA GLU A 296 -0.89 -15.96 9.51
C GLU A 296 -1.32 -14.53 9.17
N PHE A 297 -1.14 -13.58 10.10
CA PHE A 297 -1.43 -12.17 9.88
C PHE A 297 -0.62 -11.60 8.70
N TRP A 298 0.70 -11.84 8.68
CA TRP A 298 1.57 -11.41 7.58
C TRP A 298 1.31 -12.13 6.24
N GLN A 299 0.58 -13.24 6.24
CA GLN A 299 0.10 -13.90 5.01
C GLN A 299 -1.23 -13.32 4.50
N ARG A 300 -1.86 -12.44 5.27
CA ARG A 300 -3.17 -11.83 4.99
C ARG A 300 -3.12 -10.30 4.89
N TRP A 301 -2.11 -9.66 5.47
CA TRP A 301 -1.88 -8.22 5.47
C TRP A 301 -0.78 -7.86 4.49
N HIS A 302 -1.04 -6.88 3.60
CA HIS A 302 -0.08 -6.35 2.64
C HIS A 302 0.74 -7.45 1.93
N ILE A 303 0.02 -8.44 1.39
CA ILE A 303 0.56 -9.72 0.90
C ILE A 303 1.67 -9.50 -0.13
N SER A 304 1.54 -8.50 -1.01
CA SER A 304 2.56 -8.21 -2.03
C SER A 304 3.88 -7.78 -1.40
N LEU A 305 3.85 -6.93 -0.37
CA LEU A 305 5.05 -6.51 0.37
C LEU A 305 5.62 -7.65 1.21
N SER A 306 4.76 -8.35 1.96
CA SER A 306 5.17 -9.46 2.81
C SER A 306 5.90 -10.54 2.01
N THR A 307 5.36 -10.92 0.85
CA THR A 307 6.01 -11.90 -0.03
C THR A 307 7.27 -11.34 -0.71
N TRP A 308 7.33 -10.03 -1.01
CA TRP A 308 8.53 -9.38 -1.52
C TRP A 308 9.67 -9.43 -0.48
N LEU A 309 9.40 -9.00 0.76
CA LEU A 309 10.37 -9.04 1.86
C LEU A 309 10.85 -10.48 2.11
N ARG A 310 9.93 -11.45 2.07
CA ARG A 310 10.30 -12.87 2.19
C ARG A 310 11.25 -13.31 1.07
N ASP A 311 10.88 -13.07 -0.19
CA ASP A 311 11.55 -13.70 -1.33
C ASP A 311 12.86 -13.00 -1.74
N TYR A 312 12.92 -11.67 -1.59
CA TYR A 312 14.06 -10.86 -2.02
C TYR A 312 14.98 -10.46 -0.87
N LEU A 313 14.49 -10.37 0.37
CA LEU A 313 15.31 -10.02 1.54
C LEU A 313 15.58 -11.23 2.44
N TYR A 314 14.56 -11.82 3.06
CA TYR A 314 14.73 -12.90 4.04
C TYR A 314 15.44 -14.14 3.48
N ILE A 315 14.99 -14.65 2.32
CA ILE A 315 15.62 -15.81 1.67
C ILE A 315 17.06 -15.50 1.23
N SER A 316 17.32 -14.29 0.76
CA SER A 316 18.64 -13.81 0.35
C SER A 316 19.62 -13.71 1.53
N LEU A 317 19.14 -13.37 2.73
CA LEU A 317 19.92 -13.40 3.98
C LEU A 317 20.24 -14.83 4.48
N GLY A 318 19.72 -15.85 3.80
CA GLY A 318 19.92 -17.27 4.11
C GLY A 318 18.64 -17.98 4.57
N GLY A 319 17.57 -17.24 4.86
CA GLY A 319 16.31 -17.77 5.37
C GLY A 319 16.53 -18.66 6.61
N ASN A 320 16.02 -19.89 6.54
CA ASN A 320 16.14 -20.91 7.59
C ASN A 320 17.42 -21.77 7.52
N ARG A 321 18.30 -21.56 6.51
CA ARG A 321 19.32 -22.56 6.13
C ARG A 321 20.56 -22.58 7.03
N LYS A 322 20.84 -21.50 7.77
CA LYS A 322 22.08 -21.30 8.55
C LYS A 322 21.88 -21.46 10.07
N GLY A 323 20.97 -22.35 10.47
CA GLY A 323 20.67 -22.65 11.88
C GLY A 323 19.72 -21.65 12.56
N ASN A 324 19.34 -21.97 13.81
CA ASN A 324 18.29 -21.24 14.54
C ASN A 324 18.69 -19.79 14.84
N THR A 325 19.89 -19.54 15.39
CA THR A 325 20.35 -18.17 15.72
C THR A 325 20.33 -17.26 14.50
N ARG A 326 20.90 -17.71 13.37
CA ARG A 326 20.90 -16.92 12.13
C ARG A 326 19.48 -16.69 11.61
N THR A 327 18.58 -17.63 11.83
CA THR A 327 17.19 -17.47 11.44
C THR A 327 16.48 -16.36 12.22
N TYR A 328 16.67 -16.29 13.54
CA TYR A 328 16.13 -15.21 14.35
C TYR A 328 16.72 -13.84 13.95
N ILE A 329 18.03 -13.78 13.69
CA ILE A 329 18.67 -12.57 13.15
C ILE A 329 18.04 -12.17 11.81
N ASN A 330 17.85 -13.13 10.89
CA ASN A 330 17.25 -12.87 9.60
C ASN A 330 15.80 -12.36 9.72
N LEU A 331 15.00 -12.90 10.66
CA LEU A 331 13.64 -12.43 10.94
C LEU A 331 13.65 -10.99 11.47
N MET A 332 14.48 -10.70 12.47
CA MET A 332 14.62 -9.35 13.03
C MET A 332 15.06 -8.35 11.96
N LEU A 333 16.12 -8.66 11.19
CA LEU A 333 16.60 -7.77 10.12
C LEU A 333 15.55 -7.54 9.04
N THR A 334 14.80 -8.57 8.65
CA THR A 334 13.74 -8.44 7.65
C THR A 334 12.65 -7.48 8.12
N MET A 335 12.23 -7.58 9.38
CA MET A 335 11.18 -6.70 9.93
C MET A 335 11.68 -5.30 10.27
N LEU A 336 12.92 -5.14 10.73
CA LEU A 336 13.53 -3.81 10.93
C LEU A 336 13.67 -3.04 9.61
N LEU A 337 14.16 -3.71 8.55
CA LEU A 337 14.25 -3.12 7.22
C LEU A 337 12.86 -2.89 6.60
N GLY A 338 11.90 -3.78 6.86
CA GLY A 338 10.49 -3.58 6.48
C GLY A 338 9.86 -2.38 7.19
N GLY A 339 10.19 -2.16 8.47
CA GLY A 339 9.82 -0.95 9.21
C GLY A 339 10.41 0.30 8.58
N LEU A 340 11.72 0.35 8.38
CA LEU A 340 12.39 1.48 7.73
C LEU A 340 11.85 1.77 6.32
N TRP A 341 11.45 0.71 5.59
CA TRP A 341 10.79 0.88 4.30
C TRP A 341 9.47 1.64 4.40
N HIS A 342 8.73 1.54 5.50
CA HIS A 342 7.51 2.33 5.69
C HIS A 342 7.83 3.81 5.88
N GLY A 343 8.79 4.16 6.74
CA GLY A 343 9.25 5.54 6.87
C GLY A 343 10.58 5.67 7.62
N ALA A 344 11.25 6.81 7.42
CA ALA A 344 12.59 7.06 7.92
C ALA A 344 12.54 7.72 9.32
N SER A 345 12.04 6.99 10.32
CA SER A 345 11.94 7.44 11.71
C SER A 345 12.05 6.27 12.70
N TRP A 346 12.51 6.56 13.92
CA TRP A 346 12.64 5.58 15.01
C TRP A 346 11.32 4.88 15.36
N ARG A 347 10.18 5.55 15.17
CA ARG A 347 8.86 4.95 15.37
C ARG A 347 8.63 3.70 14.50
N PHE A 348 9.15 3.71 13.27
CA PHE A 348 9.09 2.56 12.36
C PHE A 348 10.12 1.48 12.67
N VAL A 349 11.26 1.86 13.25
CA VAL A 349 12.25 0.90 13.78
C VAL A 349 11.65 0.13 14.95
N ILE A 350 10.99 0.82 15.89
CA ILE A 350 10.27 0.21 17.02
C ILE A 350 9.19 -0.74 16.50
N TRP A 351 8.39 -0.29 15.53
CA TRP A 351 7.38 -1.12 14.89
C TRP A 351 7.99 -2.39 14.25
N GLY A 352 9.10 -2.26 13.52
CA GLY A 352 9.78 -3.39 12.89
C GLY A 352 10.39 -4.35 13.91
N ALA A 353 10.98 -3.82 14.98
CA ALA A 353 11.53 -4.61 16.09
C ALA A 353 10.42 -5.42 16.78
N TRP A 354 9.26 -4.81 17.03
CA TRP A 354 8.09 -5.46 17.63
C TRP A 354 7.61 -6.65 16.80
N HIS A 355 7.48 -6.49 15.48
CA HIS A 355 7.08 -7.58 14.59
C HIS A 355 8.13 -8.67 14.45
N GLY A 356 9.41 -8.29 14.41
CA GLY A 356 10.52 -9.24 14.42
C GLY A 356 10.52 -10.11 15.68
N LEU A 357 10.32 -9.49 16.85
CA LEU A 357 10.25 -10.17 18.13
C LEU A 357 9.02 -11.08 18.21
N ALA A 358 7.85 -10.59 17.78
CA ALA A 358 6.62 -11.39 17.77
C ALA A 358 6.76 -12.66 16.92
N LEU A 359 7.36 -12.56 15.73
CA LEU A 359 7.67 -13.73 14.89
C LEU A 359 8.72 -14.65 15.52
N ALA A 360 9.73 -14.11 16.20
CA ALA A 360 10.73 -14.89 16.92
C ALA A 360 10.08 -15.71 18.05
N VAL A 361 9.25 -15.07 18.87
CA VAL A 361 8.50 -15.72 19.96
C VAL A 361 7.57 -16.79 19.39
N GLU A 362 6.81 -16.47 18.34
CA GLU A 362 5.91 -17.41 17.69
C GLU A 362 6.64 -18.66 17.18
N ARG A 363 7.81 -18.47 16.58
CA ARG A 363 8.66 -19.56 16.09
C ARG A 363 9.22 -20.39 17.25
N PHE A 364 9.70 -19.75 18.31
CA PHE A 364 10.31 -20.42 19.46
C PHE A 364 9.33 -21.41 20.11
N PHE A 365 8.08 -21.00 20.29
CA PHE A 365 7.03 -21.85 20.86
C PHE A 365 6.29 -22.72 19.82
N ASN A 366 6.61 -22.56 18.53
CA ASN A 366 5.90 -23.23 17.43
C ASN A 366 4.37 -23.05 17.52
N LEU A 367 3.93 -21.83 17.85
CA LEU A 367 2.53 -21.53 18.15
C LEU A 367 1.57 -21.92 17.01
N PRO A 368 1.88 -21.74 15.70
CA PRO A 368 0.96 -22.13 14.63
C PRO A 368 0.59 -23.63 14.69
N LYS A 369 1.60 -24.49 14.91
CA LYS A 369 1.39 -25.93 15.02
C LYS A 369 0.62 -26.26 16.31
N TRP A 370 0.95 -25.62 17.42
CA TRP A 370 0.27 -25.84 18.70
C TRP A 370 -1.21 -25.41 18.62
N ILE A 371 -1.50 -24.17 18.20
CA ILE A 371 -2.86 -23.59 18.09
C ILE A 371 -3.74 -24.40 17.14
N SER A 372 -3.18 -24.94 16.05
CA SER A 372 -3.97 -25.72 15.07
C SER A 372 -4.70 -26.91 15.72
N LYS A 373 -4.08 -27.53 16.74
CA LYS A 373 -4.60 -28.70 17.47
C LYS A 373 -5.54 -28.35 18.63
N GLN A 374 -5.71 -27.08 18.92
CA GLN A 374 -6.51 -26.63 20.07
C GLN A 374 -8.00 -26.50 19.75
N ASN A 375 -8.80 -26.39 20.81
CA ASN A 375 -10.24 -26.16 20.73
C ASN A 375 -10.59 -24.75 20.19
N ILE A 376 -11.88 -24.50 19.96
CA ILE A 376 -12.35 -23.24 19.39
C ILE A 376 -12.08 -22.03 20.30
N ILE A 377 -12.14 -22.20 21.62
CA ILE A 377 -11.91 -21.13 22.60
C ILE A 377 -10.47 -20.61 22.48
N ILE A 378 -9.49 -21.52 22.46
CA ILE A 378 -8.08 -21.14 22.31
C ILE A 378 -7.85 -20.49 20.93
N LYS A 379 -8.52 -20.97 19.87
CA LYS A 379 -8.42 -20.36 18.55
C LYS A 379 -8.97 -18.92 18.54
N ILE A 380 -10.09 -18.66 19.20
CA ILE A 380 -10.66 -17.30 19.35
C ILE A 380 -9.72 -16.42 20.19
N LEU A 381 -9.21 -16.94 21.31
CA LEU A 381 -8.24 -16.22 22.14
C LEU A 381 -6.96 -15.89 21.36
N SER A 382 -6.52 -16.79 20.47
CA SER A 382 -5.34 -16.57 19.63
C SER A 382 -5.57 -15.44 18.62
N VAL A 383 -6.78 -15.31 18.05
CA VAL A 383 -7.15 -14.16 17.22
C VAL A 383 -7.11 -12.86 18.03
N PHE A 384 -7.67 -12.88 19.24
CA PHE A 384 -7.65 -11.74 20.14
C PHE A 384 -6.21 -11.30 20.46
N ILE A 385 -5.34 -12.23 20.87
CA ILE A 385 -3.92 -11.95 21.16
C ILE A 385 -3.21 -11.40 19.92
N THR A 386 -3.38 -12.03 18.75
CA THR A 386 -2.78 -11.56 17.50
C THR A 386 -3.20 -10.14 17.17
N LEU A 387 -4.49 -9.82 17.34
CA LEU A 387 -5.01 -8.48 17.13
C LEU A 387 -4.41 -7.46 18.11
N HIS A 388 -4.16 -7.83 19.37
CA HIS A 388 -3.53 -6.95 20.36
C HIS A 388 -2.05 -6.69 20.08
N VAL A 389 -1.32 -7.72 19.67
CA VAL A 389 0.07 -7.56 19.21
C VAL A 389 0.13 -6.63 18.01
N TRP A 390 -0.83 -6.73 17.08
CA TRP A 390 -0.96 -5.78 15.98
C TRP A 390 -1.33 -4.37 16.46
N ALA A 391 -2.32 -4.23 17.32
CA ALA A 391 -2.79 -2.95 17.90
C ALA A 391 -1.67 -2.16 18.58
N LEU A 392 -0.88 -2.83 19.43
CA LEU A 392 0.25 -2.20 20.13
C LEU A 392 1.32 -1.70 19.15
N SER A 393 1.60 -2.45 18.09
CA SER A 393 2.53 -1.99 17.05
C SER A 393 1.99 -0.74 16.33
N MET A 394 0.68 -0.68 16.13
CA MET A 394 0.01 0.37 15.37
C MET A 394 -0.02 1.73 16.07
N ILE A 395 0.17 1.76 17.39
CA ILE A 395 0.40 3.02 18.12
C ILE A 395 1.63 3.75 17.54
N PHE A 396 2.79 3.07 17.52
CA PHE A 396 4.04 3.64 17.03
C PHE A 396 4.05 3.89 15.52
N PHE A 397 3.23 3.15 14.76
CA PHE A 397 3.09 3.39 13.34
C PHE A 397 2.32 4.70 13.04
N ARG A 398 1.36 5.08 13.90
CA ARG A 398 0.50 6.25 13.67
C ARG A 398 1.08 7.56 14.22
N VAL A 399 1.60 7.55 15.43
CA VAL A 399 2.06 8.77 16.13
C VAL A 399 3.16 9.50 15.36
N GLN A 400 3.15 10.83 15.37
CA GLN A 400 4.19 11.63 14.71
C GLN A 400 5.53 11.55 15.45
N GLU A 401 5.49 11.59 16.78
CA GLU A 401 6.64 11.42 17.66
C GLU A 401 6.53 10.13 18.47
N TYR A 402 7.66 9.45 18.69
CA TYR A 402 7.65 8.20 19.46
C TYR A 402 7.27 8.41 20.93
N ASN A 403 7.50 9.60 21.49
CA ASN A 403 7.11 9.97 22.85
C ASN A 403 5.58 9.95 23.03
N THR A 404 4.83 10.49 22.07
CA THR A 404 3.37 10.47 22.05
C THR A 404 2.81 9.04 22.13
N GLY A 405 3.51 8.07 21.52
CA GLY A 405 3.14 6.65 21.64
C GLY A 405 3.25 6.12 23.06
N PHE A 406 4.27 6.53 23.81
CA PHE A 406 4.41 6.17 25.22
C PHE A 406 3.39 6.90 26.12
N GLU A 407 3.08 8.16 25.83
CA GLU A 407 2.01 8.89 26.52
C GLU A 407 0.65 8.20 26.33
N MET A 408 0.35 7.75 25.12
CA MET A 408 -0.86 7.00 24.80
C MET A 408 -0.93 5.67 25.59
N LEU A 409 0.17 4.92 25.66
CA LEU A 409 0.26 3.71 26.48
C LEU A 409 0.06 4.02 27.97
N ASN A 410 0.65 5.11 28.45
CA ASN A 410 0.50 5.55 29.83
C ASN A 410 -0.96 5.88 30.17
N GLN A 411 -1.69 6.55 29.27
CA GLN A 411 -3.13 6.80 29.42
C GLN A 411 -3.92 5.49 29.50
N ILE A 412 -3.67 4.55 28.58
CA ILE A 412 -4.35 3.25 28.53
C ILE A 412 -4.13 2.44 29.83
N ILE A 413 -2.94 2.50 30.41
CA ILE A 413 -2.58 1.69 31.58
C ILE A 413 -2.99 2.35 32.90
N HIS A 414 -2.76 3.66 33.05
CA HIS A 414 -2.84 4.35 34.35
C HIS A 414 -4.09 5.21 34.53
N TYR A 415 -4.75 5.63 33.45
CA TYR A 415 -5.89 6.57 33.49
C TYR A 415 -7.12 5.95 32.82
N PHE A 416 -7.41 4.68 33.13
CA PHE A 416 -8.48 3.91 32.51
C PHE A 416 -9.84 4.13 33.20
N HIS A 417 -10.68 4.98 32.61
CA HIS A 417 -12.01 5.36 33.12
C HIS A 417 -13.13 4.65 32.34
N PHE A 418 -13.48 3.43 32.74
CA PHE A 418 -14.41 2.56 31.98
C PHE A 418 -15.80 3.18 31.76
N GLU A 419 -16.27 4.01 32.68
CA GLU A 419 -17.51 4.77 32.60
C GLU A 419 -17.63 5.63 31.34
N VAL A 420 -16.50 6.08 30.76
CA VAL A 420 -16.46 6.87 29.53
C VAL A 420 -16.85 6.05 28.30
N LEU A 421 -16.82 4.72 28.36
CA LEU A 421 -17.19 3.86 27.22
C LEU A 421 -18.61 4.13 26.72
N PHE A 422 -19.58 4.25 27.64
CA PHE A 422 -20.97 4.51 27.26
C PHE A 422 -21.16 5.92 26.72
N GLN A 423 -20.47 6.90 27.32
CA GLN A 423 -20.45 8.28 26.81
C GLN A 423 -19.84 8.36 25.40
N PHE A 424 -18.81 7.56 25.12
CA PHE A 424 -18.26 7.45 23.77
C PHE A 424 -19.27 6.86 22.78
N ILE A 425 -19.97 5.78 23.14
CA ILE A 425 -20.98 5.16 22.25
C ILE A 425 -22.11 6.15 21.95
N GLU A 426 -22.54 6.94 22.94
CA GLU A 426 -23.57 7.97 22.77
C GLU A 426 -23.07 9.19 21.98
N GLY A 427 -21.87 9.71 22.30
CA GLY A 427 -21.30 10.90 21.65
C GLY A 427 -20.73 10.64 20.26
N TYR A 428 -20.31 9.41 19.96
CA TYR A 428 -19.65 9.00 18.73
C TYR A 428 -20.34 7.79 18.07
N THR A 429 -21.67 7.71 18.15
CA THR A 429 -22.44 6.54 17.70
C THR A 429 -22.09 6.08 16.29
N LEU A 430 -22.02 6.99 15.32
CA LEU A 430 -21.70 6.62 13.94
C LEU A 430 -20.26 6.11 13.79
N VAL A 431 -19.29 6.72 14.49
CA VAL A 431 -17.90 6.22 14.51
C VAL A 431 -17.85 4.81 15.08
N PHE A 432 -18.52 4.57 16.21
CA PHE A 432 -18.59 3.25 16.83
C PHE A 432 -19.22 2.21 15.89
N ILE A 433 -20.35 2.53 15.24
CA ILE A 433 -21.01 1.65 14.27
C ILE A 433 -20.07 1.31 13.10
N LEU A 434 -19.37 2.30 12.54
CA LEU A 434 -18.45 2.07 11.43
C LEU A 434 -17.24 1.21 11.82
N ILE A 435 -16.71 1.38 13.04
CA ILE A 435 -15.66 0.51 13.59
C ILE A 435 -16.18 -0.94 13.71
N VAL A 436 -17.37 -1.12 14.28
CA VAL A 436 -17.98 -2.45 14.42
C VAL A 436 -18.23 -3.08 13.05
N ILE A 437 -18.78 -2.34 12.09
CA ILE A 437 -18.98 -2.80 10.70
C ILE A 437 -17.64 -3.21 10.09
N GLY A 438 -16.56 -2.44 10.29
CA GLY A 438 -15.22 -2.75 9.80
C GLY A 438 -14.66 -4.06 10.37
N TYR A 439 -14.89 -4.35 11.65
CA TYR A 439 -14.50 -5.63 12.23
C TYR A 439 -15.37 -6.79 11.75
N VAL A 440 -16.69 -6.60 11.71
CA VAL A 440 -17.65 -7.63 11.26
C VAL A 440 -17.43 -7.98 9.78
N SER A 441 -17.01 -7.01 8.95
CA SER A 441 -16.77 -7.23 7.52
C SER A 441 -15.74 -8.31 7.25
N HIS A 442 -14.75 -8.48 8.14
CA HIS A 442 -13.76 -9.55 8.06
C HIS A 442 -14.39 -10.93 8.18
N TYR A 443 -15.53 -11.06 8.85
CA TYR A 443 -16.25 -12.30 9.12
C TYR A 443 -17.38 -12.61 8.14
N ILE A 444 -17.65 -11.70 7.20
CA ILE A 444 -18.61 -11.94 6.13
C ILE A 444 -18.17 -13.17 5.31
N PRO A 445 -19.06 -14.15 5.07
CA PRO A 445 -18.72 -15.32 4.26
C PRO A 445 -18.54 -14.96 2.77
N GLU A 446 -17.56 -15.58 2.11
CA GLU A 446 -17.23 -15.34 0.69
C GLU A 446 -18.44 -15.48 -0.25
N LYS A 447 -19.37 -16.40 0.05
CA LYS A 447 -20.62 -16.57 -0.71
C LYS A 447 -21.49 -15.30 -0.81
N TRP A 448 -21.42 -14.40 0.18
CA TRP A 448 -22.15 -13.13 0.15
C TRP A 448 -21.46 -12.14 -0.78
N GLU A 449 -20.13 -12.10 -0.76
CA GLU A 449 -19.33 -11.30 -1.70
C GLU A 449 -19.62 -11.76 -3.14
N ASP A 450 -19.58 -13.06 -3.40
CA ASP A 450 -19.90 -13.64 -4.71
C ASP A 450 -21.33 -13.31 -5.16
N ALA A 451 -22.29 -13.33 -4.24
CA ALA A 451 -23.68 -12.99 -4.53
C ALA A 451 -23.83 -11.52 -4.93
N ILE A 452 -23.21 -10.60 -4.18
CA ILE A 452 -23.24 -9.16 -4.49
C ILE A 452 -22.54 -8.90 -5.83
N GLN A 453 -21.38 -9.51 -6.06
CA GLN A 453 -20.68 -9.41 -7.33
C GLN A 453 -21.54 -9.91 -8.49
N LYS A 454 -22.21 -11.07 -8.34
CA LYS A 454 -23.12 -11.61 -9.37
C LYS A 454 -24.28 -10.66 -9.67
N ILE A 455 -24.84 -10.02 -8.65
CA ILE A 455 -25.88 -8.99 -8.82
C ILE A 455 -25.33 -7.85 -9.69
N ILE A 456 -24.18 -7.28 -9.32
CA ILE A 456 -23.54 -6.17 -10.07
C ILE A 456 -23.21 -6.59 -11.50
N THR A 457 -22.65 -7.78 -11.71
CA THR A 457 -22.34 -8.33 -13.04
C THR A 457 -23.58 -8.36 -13.93
N ASN A 458 -24.72 -8.80 -13.37
CA ASN A 458 -25.96 -9.00 -14.11
C ASN A 458 -26.80 -7.74 -14.30
N LEU A 459 -26.51 -6.65 -13.58
CA LEU A 459 -27.17 -5.36 -13.83
C LEU A 459 -26.99 -4.91 -15.29
N PRO A 460 -28.04 -4.38 -15.93
CA PRO A 460 -27.90 -3.72 -17.23
C PRO A 460 -27.00 -2.49 -17.09
N LEU A 461 -26.50 -1.95 -18.21
CA LEU A 461 -25.59 -0.79 -18.19
C LEU A 461 -26.17 0.41 -17.42
N ILE A 462 -27.47 0.68 -17.60
CA ILE A 462 -28.20 1.73 -16.87
C ILE A 462 -28.20 1.44 -15.36
N GLY A 463 -28.44 0.18 -14.96
CA GLY A 463 -28.41 -0.22 -13.55
C GLY A 463 -27.02 -0.06 -12.92
N LYS A 464 -25.95 -0.40 -13.67
CA LYS A 464 -24.56 -0.15 -13.26
C LYS A 464 -24.28 1.35 -13.10
N ALA A 465 -24.73 2.18 -14.04
CA ALA A 465 -24.56 3.62 -13.97
C ALA A 465 -25.28 4.23 -12.75
N ILE A 466 -26.54 3.87 -12.51
CA ILE A 466 -27.30 4.31 -11.33
C ILE A 466 -26.60 3.90 -10.03
N LEU A 467 -26.13 2.65 -9.95
CA LEU A 467 -25.39 2.16 -8.78
C LEU A 467 -24.13 3.01 -8.50
N ILE A 468 -23.33 3.28 -9.54
CA ILE A 468 -22.13 4.12 -9.42
C ILE A 468 -22.52 5.54 -8.97
N THR A 469 -23.57 6.12 -9.54
CA THR A 469 -24.07 7.45 -9.14
C THR A 469 -24.50 7.49 -7.67
N ILE A 470 -25.22 6.47 -7.19
CA ILE A 470 -25.62 6.37 -5.78
C ILE A 470 -24.40 6.28 -4.87
N VAL A 471 -23.40 5.47 -5.24
CA VAL A 471 -22.15 5.34 -4.47
C VAL A 471 -21.39 6.65 -4.43
N ILE A 472 -21.25 7.35 -5.57
CA ILE A 472 -20.60 8.67 -5.62
C ILE A 472 -21.36 9.68 -4.76
N TRP A 473 -22.69 9.71 -4.85
CA TRP A 473 -23.52 10.58 -4.03
C TRP A 473 -23.34 10.30 -2.54
N LEU A 474 -23.33 9.04 -2.14
CA LEU A 474 -23.10 8.63 -0.75
C LEU A 474 -21.70 9.02 -0.28
N VAL A 475 -20.65 8.76 -1.08
CA VAL A 475 -19.29 9.21 -0.77
C VAL A 475 -19.21 10.73 -0.60
N ALA A 476 -19.94 11.49 -1.41
CA ALA A 476 -20.00 12.94 -1.28
C ALA A 476 -20.66 13.41 0.03
N GLN A 477 -21.59 12.64 0.62
CA GLN A 477 -22.20 12.96 1.92
C GLN A 477 -21.23 12.74 3.10
N PHE A 478 -20.27 11.82 2.96
CA PHE A 478 -19.28 11.51 4.00
C PHE A 478 -17.99 12.32 3.84
N LYS A 479 -17.82 12.99 2.71
CA LYS A 479 -16.63 13.79 2.43
C LYS A 479 -16.61 15.06 3.29
N ALA A 480 -15.53 15.27 4.02
CA ALA A 480 -15.24 16.55 4.65
C ALA A 480 -14.86 17.62 3.60
N SER A 481 -14.73 18.88 4.01
CA SER A 481 -14.26 19.98 3.14
C SER A 481 -12.94 19.64 2.44
N ASP A 482 -12.06 18.90 3.12
CA ASP A 482 -10.72 18.56 2.65
C ASP A 482 -10.59 17.07 2.29
N ILE A 483 -9.79 16.78 1.26
CA ILE A 483 -9.48 15.40 0.84
C ILE A 483 -8.46 14.81 1.81
N GLN A 484 -8.83 13.75 2.52
CA GLN A 484 -7.86 12.99 3.31
C GLN A 484 -6.90 12.25 2.38
N PRO A 485 -5.57 12.51 2.48
CA PRO A 485 -4.61 11.78 1.68
C PRO A 485 -4.60 10.31 2.09
N PHE A 486 -4.09 9.45 1.21
CA PHE A 486 -3.81 8.06 1.55
C PHE A 486 -2.81 8.01 2.72
N ILE A 487 -3.02 7.12 3.70
CA ILE A 487 -2.27 7.18 4.96
C ILE A 487 -0.75 7.07 4.77
N TYR A 488 -0.30 6.30 3.78
CA TYR A 488 1.14 6.15 3.51
C TYR A 488 1.80 7.38 2.89
N PHE A 489 1.04 8.37 2.45
CA PHE A 489 1.61 9.65 2.02
C PHE A 489 2.03 10.52 3.19
N GLN A 490 1.62 10.19 4.42
CA GLN A 490 1.97 10.93 5.62
C GLN A 490 3.30 10.45 6.25
N PHE A 491 3.99 9.48 5.64
CA PHE A 491 5.12 8.76 6.25
C PHE A 491 6.44 8.87 5.50
#